data_AF-A0A101HY71-F1
#
_entry.id   AF-A0A101HY71-F1
#
_cell.length_a   1.000
_cell.length_b   1.000
_cell.length_c   1.000
_cell.angle_alpha   90.00
_cell.angle_beta   90.00
_cell.angle_gamma   90.00
#
_symmetry.space_group_name_H-M   'P 1'
#
loop_
_entity.id
_entity.type
_entity.pdbx_description
1 polymer ?
#
loop_
_entity_poly.entity_id
_entity_poly.type
_entity_poly.pdbx_seq_one_letter_code
_entity_poly.pdbx_strand_id
1 'polypeptide(L)'
;MLDIHRIFESLPHRYPFLLVDRITEISEERVVGYKNVTINEPFFQGHFPSEPIMPGVLILEAMGQVGGVLISQRPELKGYVFYLTSVEKARFRRPVVPGDQLVT
;
A
#
# COMPACT_ATOMS: atom_id res chain seq x y z
N MET A 1 -10.43 5.85 -11.20
CA MET A 1 -9.59 4.64 -11.05
C MET A 1 -8.20 4.97 -11.55
N LEU A 2 -7.16 4.60 -10.80
CA LEU A 2 -5.76 4.80 -11.20
C LEU A 2 -5.07 3.44 -11.33
N ASP A 3 -4.42 3.22 -12.47
CA ASP A 3 -3.59 2.05 -12.72
C ASP A 3 -2.16 2.26 -12.19
N ILE A 4 -1.29 1.27 -12.39
CA ILE A 4 0.08 1.28 -11.89
C ILE A 4 0.92 2.43 -12.47
N HIS A 5 0.67 2.83 -13.72
CA HIS A 5 1.42 3.93 -14.34
C HIS A 5 1.06 5.26 -13.71
N ARG A 6 -0.22 5.48 -13.43
CA ARG A 6 -0.67 6.66 -12.68
C ARG A 6 -0.18 6.66 -11.23
N ILE A 7 -0.12 5.49 -10.59
CA ILE A 7 0.46 5.35 -9.24
C ILE A 7 1.95 5.73 -9.26
N PHE A 8 2.72 5.37 -10.29
CA PHE A 8 4.13 5.77 -10.41
C PHE A 8 4.34 7.29 -10.53
N GLU A 9 3.37 8.01 -11.11
CA GLU A 9 3.35 9.46 -11.18
C GLU A 9 3.01 10.10 -9.81
N SER A 10 2.15 9.44 -9.04
CA SER A 10 1.70 9.91 -7.72
C SER A 10 2.70 9.63 -6.59
N LEU A 11 3.38 8.48 -6.62
CA LEU A 11 4.22 8.00 -5.54
C LEU A 11 5.68 7.82 -5.97
N PRO A 12 6.65 8.15 -5.10
CA PRO A 12 8.07 7.91 -5.36
C PRO A 12 8.47 6.43 -5.15
N HIS A 13 7.66 5.63 -4.47
CA HIS A 13 7.95 4.24 -4.13
C HIS A 13 8.15 3.37 -5.38
N ARG A 14 9.13 2.45 -5.32
CA ARG A 14 9.45 1.49 -6.39
C ARG A 14 9.71 0.11 -5.78
N TYR A 15 9.87 -0.91 -6.62
CA TYR A 15 10.19 -2.27 -6.16
C TYR A 15 11.44 -2.27 -5.24
N PRO A 16 11.43 -3.04 -4.12
CA PRO A 16 10.37 -3.94 -3.66
C PRO A 16 9.36 -3.31 -2.68
N PHE A 17 9.21 -1.99 -2.67
CA PHE A 17 8.49 -1.24 -1.65
C PHE A 17 7.33 -0.37 -2.16
N LEU A 18 6.91 -0.53 -3.42
CA LEU A 18 5.60 -0.04 -3.86
C LEU A 18 4.57 -1.14 -3.58
N LEU A 19 3.60 -0.84 -2.72
CA LEU A 19 2.67 -1.81 -2.15
C LEU A 19 1.20 -1.47 -2.46
N VAL A 20 0.96 -0.80 -3.59
CA VAL A 20 -0.36 -0.45 -4.10
C VAL A 20 -0.41 -0.78 -5.59
N ASP A 21 -1.34 -1.64 -5.98
CA ASP A 21 -1.45 -2.08 -7.37
C ASP A 21 -2.47 -1.26 -8.17
N ARG A 22 -3.53 -0.79 -7.50
CA ARG A 22 -4.62 -0.05 -8.14
C ARG A 22 -5.39 0.80 -7.13
N ILE A 23 -5.84 1.96 -7.57
CA ILE A 23 -6.85 2.78 -6.87
C ILE A 23 -8.21 2.61 -7.54
N THR A 24 -9.20 2.16 -6.78
CA THR A 24 -10.56 1.91 -7.26
C THR A 24 -11.48 3.10 -7.04
N GLU A 25 -11.28 3.86 -5.97
CA GLU A 25 -12.09 5.03 -5.60
C GLU A 25 -11.18 6.17 -5.13
N ILE A 26 -11.49 7.40 -5.52
CA ILE A 26 -10.80 8.60 -5.03
C ILE A 26 -11.73 9.81 -5.07
N SER A 27 -11.80 10.54 -3.96
CA SER A 27 -12.48 11.82 -3.78
C SER A 27 -11.56 12.77 -3.02
N GLU A 28 -12.04 13.93 -2.55
CA GLU A 28 -11.20 14.89 -1.79
C GLU A 28 -10.78 14.38 -0.41
N GLU A 29 -11.58 13.50 0.21
CA GLU A 29 -11.38 13.03 1.59
C GLU A 29 -11.27 11.52 1.72
N ARG A 30 -11.49 10.77 0.63
CA ARG A 30 -11.53 9.31 0.64
C ARG A 30 -10.75 8.75 -0.54
N VAL A 31 -10.03 7.67 -0.27
CA VAL A 31 -9.35 6.88 -1.28
C VAL A 31 -9.50 5.41 -0.91
N VAL A 32 -9.72 4.57 -1.91
CA VAL A 32 -9.75 3.12 -1.75
C VAL A 32 -8.83 2.52 -2.81
N GLY A 33 -7.91 1.68 -2.34
CA GLY A 33 -6.98 0.96 -3.20
C GLY A 33 -6.92 -0.51 -2.81
N TYR A 34 -6.16 -1.27 -3.59
CA TYR A 34 -5.80 -2.61 -3.17
C TYR A 34 -4.37 -2.96 -3.52
N LYS A 35 -3.88 -3.95 -2.78
CA LYS A 35 -2.64 -4.67 -3.04
C LYS A 35 -2.97 -6.16 -3.20
N ASN A 36 -2.60 -6.74 -4.33
CA ASN A 36 -2.60 -8.18 -4.51
C ASN A 36 -1.44 -8.78 -3.70
N VAL A 37 -1.71 -9.90 -3.05
CA VAL A 37 -0.73 -10.59 -2.21
C VAL A 37 -0.38 -11.89 -2.90
N THR A 38 0.88 -12.08 -3.26
CA THR A 38 1.33 -13.26 -4.01
C THR A 38 2.57 -13.88 -3.39
N ILE A 39 2.68 -15.20 -3.44
CA ILE A 39 3.85 -15.94 -2.92
C ILE A 39 5.15 -15.52 -3.63
N ASN A 40 5.03 -14.91 -4.82
CA ASN A 40 6.15 -14.39 -5.61
C ASN A 40 6.68 -13.02 -5.13
N GLU A 41 6.39 -12.61 -3.89
CA GLU A 41 6.92 -11.38 -3.30
C GLU A 41 8.14 -11.66 -2.41
N PRO A 42 9.15 -10.76 -2.41
CA PRO A 42 10.45 -11.06 -1.79
C PRO A 42 10.38 -11.27 -0.28
N PHE A 43 9.42 -10.65 0.42
CA PHE A 43 9.33 -10.76 1.89
C PHE A 43 8.82 -12.12 2.37
N PHE A 44 8.16 -12.92 1.52
CA PHE A 44 7.66 -14.24 1.94
C PHE A 44 8.76 -15.28 2.14
N GLN A 45 9.94 -15.10 1.54
CA GLN A 45 11.10 -15.95 1.79
C GLN A 45 11.53 -15.93 3.26
N GLY A 46 11.28 -14.81 3.96
CA GLY A 46 11.67 -14.60 5.34
C GLY A 46 10.51 -14.55 6.35
N HIS A 47 9.26 -14.46 5.90
CA HIS A 47 8.12 -14.21 6.81
C HIS A 47 6.90 -15.10 6.48
N PHE A 48 6.92 -16.39 6.82
CA PHE A 48 8.05 -17.19 7.31
C PHE A 48 8.29 -18.36 6.34
N PRO A 49 9.48 -19.00 6.30
CA PRO A 49 9.81 -20.03 5.32
C PRO A 49 8.78 -21.16 5.15
N SER A 50 8.05 -21.54 6.22
CA SER A 50 7.03 -22.59 6.20
C SER A 50 5.58 -22.07 6.33
N GLU A 51 5.40 -20.77 6.55
CA GLU A 51 4.11 -20.15 6.89
C GLU A 51 4.09 -18.72 6.30
N PRO A 52 3.82 -18.57 4.99
CA PRO A 52 3.89 -17.28 4.33
C PRO A 52 2.77 -16.35 4.81
N ILE A 53 3.13 -15.31 5.55
CA ILE A 53 2.21 -14.30 6.10
C ILE A 53 2.73 -12.92 5.69
N MET A 54 1.89 -12.07 5.10
CA MET A 54 2.27 -10.70 4.80
C MET A 54 2.58 -9.97 6.12
N PRO A 55 3.76 -9.35 6.29
CA PRO A 55 4.08 -8.64 7.52
C PRO A 55 3.08 -7.53 7.80
N GLY A 56 2.57 -7.45 9.04
CA GLY A 56 1.57 -6.44 9.41
C GLY A 56 2.03 -5.00 9.18
N VAL A 57 3.33 -4.75 9.30
CA VAL A 57 3.94 -3.44 8.98
C VAL A 57 3.79 -3.07 7.50
N LEU A 58 3.79 -4.04 6.59
CA LEU A 58 3.58 -3.78 5.16
C LEU A 58 2.10 -3.52 4.83
N ILE A 59 1.17 -3.99 5.68
CA ILE A 59 -0.25 -3.60 5.58
C ILE A 59 -0.40 -2.11 5.91
N LEU A 60 0.25 -1.65 6.99
CA LEU A 60 0.26 -0.23 7.36
C LEU A 60 0.94 0.63 6.28
N GLU A 61 2.05 0.16 5.73
CA GLU A 61 2.73 0.83 4.62
C GLU A 61 1.83 0.94 3.39
N ALA A 62 1.15 -0.14 2.98
CA ALA A 62 0.20 -0.11 1.87
C ALA A 62 -0.93 0.91 2.09
N MET A 63 -1.51 0.95 3.31
CA MET A 63 -2.50 1.96 3.70
C MET A 63 -1.92 3.39 3.61
N GLY A 64 -0.70 3.59 4.09
CA GLY A 64 0.01 4.87 4.02
C GLY A 64 0.24 5.33 2.59
N GLN A 65 0.65 4.43 1.70
CA GLN A 65 0.85 4.72 0.28
C GLN A 65 -0.46 5.06 -0.43
N VAL A 66 -1.56 4.35 -0.14
CA VAL A 66 -2.89 4.70 -0.66
C VAL A 66 -3.30 6.10 -0.20
N GLY A 67 -3.08 6.44 1.08
CA GLY A 67 -3.25 7.81 1.58
C GLY A 67 -2.35 8.82 0.87
N GLY A 68 -1.09 8.47 0.59
CA GLY A 68 -0.17 9.29 -0.19
C GLY A 68 -0.67 9.60 -1.60
N VAL A 69 -1.36 8.65 -2.26
CA VAL A 69 -1.98 8.91 -3.57
C VAL A 69 -3.06 9.97 -3.47
N LEU A 70 -3.89 9.96 -2.43
CA LEU A 70 -4.89 11.00 -2.18
C LEU A 70 -4.23 12.37 -2.01
N ILE A 71 -3.19 12.45 -1.19
CA ILE A 71 -2.49 13.71 -0.94
C ILE A 71 -1.83 14.24 -2.23
N SER A 72 -1.29 13.35 -3.07
CA SER A 72 -0.68 13.72 -4.35
C SER A 72 -1.63 14.36 -5.36
N GLN A 73 -2.96 14.22 -5.17
CA GLN A 73 -3.95 14.87 -6.04
C GLN A 73 -4.05 16.38 -5.78
N ARG A 74 -3.50 16.86 -4.66
CA ARG A 74 -3.47 18.29 -4.32
C ARG A 74 -2.35 18.99 -5.11
N PRO A 75 -2.67 19.92 -6.03
CA PRO A 75 -1.68 20.53 -6.91
C PRO A 75 -0.50 21.18 -6.17
N GLU A 76 -0.78 21.77 -5.00
CA GLU A 76 0.20 22.46 -4.15
C GLU A 76 1.18 21.50 -3.44
N LEU A 77 0.86 20.21 -3.37
CA LEU A 77 1.71 19.17 -2.76
C LEU A 77 2.39 18.28 -3.79
N LYS A 78 2.29 18.62 -5.08
CA LYS A 78 2.89 17.83 -6.17
C LYS A 78 4.42 17.83 -6.05
N GLY A 79 5.02 16.64 -6.10
CA GLY A 79 6.47 16.44 -6.04
C GLY A 79 7.07 16.33 -4.64
N TYR A 80 6.27 16.49 -3.59
CA TYR A 80 6.72 16.24 -2.22
C TYR A 80 6.76 14.75 -1.89
N VAL A 81 7.70 14.37 -1.02
CA VAL A 81 7.75 13.02 -0.42
C VAL A 81 7.01 13.07 0.92
N PHE A 82 6.00 12.22 1.06
CA PHE A 82 5.23 12.10 2.29
C PHE A 82 5.86 11.08 3.21
N TYR A 83 5.93 11.41 4.50
CA TYR A 83 6.45 10.53 5.54
C TYR A 83 5.32 10.14 6.48
N LEU A 84 5.15 8.83 6.69
CA LEU A 84 4.28 8.32 7.75
C LEU A 84 4.98 8.55 9.10
N THR A 85 4.52 9.52 9.88
CA THR A 85 5.17 9.95 11.13
C THR A 85 4.63 9.26 12.37
N SER A 86 3.36 8.84 12.36
CA SER A 86 2.73 8.16 13.48
C SER A 86 1.64 7.20 13.00
N VAL A 87 1.42 6.16 13.79
CA VAL A 87 0.30 5.22 13.64
C VAL A 87 -0.31 5.01 15.02
N GLU A 88 -1.60 5.31 15.15
CA GLU A 88 -2.33 5.14 16.40
C GLU A 88 -3.40 4.06 16.26
N LYS A 89 -3.63 3.31 17.35
CA LYS A 89 -4.73 2.33 17.47
C LYS A 89 -4.77 1.23 16.37
N ALA A 90 -3.62 0.90 15.78
CA ALA A 90 -3.52 -0.22 14.84
C ALA A 90 -3.90 -1.55 15.50
N ARG A 91 -4.75 -2.34 14.83
CA ARG A 91 -5.17 -3.67 15.29
C ARG A 91 -5.25 -4.62 14.11
N PHE A 92 -4.47 -5.70 14.15
CA PHE A 92 -4.48 -6.74 13.14
C PHE A 92 -5.39 -7.89 13.60
N ARG A 93 -6.45 -8.17 12.84
CA ARG A 93 -7.49 -9.15 13.24
C ARG A 93 -7.27 -10.56 12.71
N ARG A 94 -6.72 -10.65 11.50
CA ARG A 94 -6.41 -11.92 10.82
C ARG A 94 -5.14 -11.76 9.99
N PRO A 95 -4.35 -12.83 9.80
CA PRO A 95 -3.23 -12.80 8.87
C PRO A 95 -3.74 -12.56 7.45
N VAL A 96 -2.91 -11.89 6.65
CA VAL A 96 -3.08 -11.72 5.21
C VAL A 96 -2.06 -12.65 4.55
N VAL A 97 -2.50 -13.46 3.58
CA VAL A 97 -1.71 -14.56 3.02
C VAL A 97 -1.66 -14.50 1.48
N PRO A 98 -0.74 -15.22 0.82
CA PRO A 98 -0.74 -15.33 -0.63
C PRO A 98 -2.11 -15.75 -1.20
N GLY A 99 -2.55 -15.06 -2.25
CA GLY A 99 -3.86 -15.24 -2.87
C GLY A 99 -4.90 -14.20 -2.42
N ASP A 100 -4.67 -13.51 -1.30
CA ASP A 100 -5.55 -12.43 -0.87
C ASP A 100 -5.44 -11.19 -1.79
N GLN A 101 -6.55 -10.47 -1.90
CA GLN A 101 -6.56 -9.07 -2.34
C GLN A 101 -6.80 -8.20 -1.10
N LEU A 102 -5.76 -7.51 -0.67
CA LEU A 102 -5.80 -6.59 0.47
C LEU A 102 -6.40 -5.27 0.01
N VAL A 103 -7.68 -5.03 0.32
CA VAL A 103 -8.34 -3.74 0.11
C VAL A 103 -8.05 -2.82 1.29
N THR A 104 -7.61 -1.59 0.98
CA THR A 104 -7.23 -0.56 1.95
C THR A 104 -8.07 0.70 1.75
#